data_AF-A0A1H8SMC8-F1
#
_entry.id   AF-A0A1H8SMC8-F1
#
_cell.length_a   1.000
_cell.length_b   1.000
_cell.length_c   1.000
_cell.angle_alpha   90.00
_cell.angle_beta   90.00
_cell.angle_gamma   90.00
#
_symmetry.space_group_name_H-M   'P 1'
#
loop_
_entity.id
_entity.type
_entity.pdbx_description
1 polymer ?
#
loop_
_entity_poly.entity_id
_entity_poly.type
_entity_poly.pdbx_seq_one_letter_code
_entity_poly.pdbx_strand_id
1 'polypeptide(L)'
;MTEKSTGTLYIFEGVDNVGKTTIIKKIKKRLENEYIPCSVYSFPGKQKRTLGQFVYKFHHDIKKYIDNDLNNISLQLLHIASHIDILTRCILPDLKQGKTVLLDRSWWSTYAYGIANGISETQMNMILLPEMEILKEINIGKVFLINRNQDKLEYSKTIHEDIISAYKDLANKHKELVFKIYNNGKLKDSTDIIEKILLSQVIKKDSQKNNKILDKKIRSINVSQKPVPSKIYDNYWMFAAKRQEIFLKKLENQNPPFTDDPILLKYRFTNAYRASDRVSQYLIKNIIYKNSDLLPEDILFRILLFKLFNKIETWELLENNLGEITYKNYDFHTYDKILNDQLLNNVRIYSAAYIMPSGKSSFQYQKKHQNNLALLETIMKDRLSQKIAKAKSLEELYNLLIKYPTFGKFLAFQFSIDINYSELCNFSEMSYVVAGPGASSGIKKCFDSTGNYTDEDIIRYMAERQHQEFECLGLSFHSLWGRPLQLIDCQNLFCETDKYTRVAYPSLNGESGRSRIKQLYKPSEMGYIKYFYPPKWNINQYIN
;
A
#
# COMPACT_ATOMS: atom_id res chain seq x y z
N MET A 1 2.45 -9.73 -23.95
CA MET A 1 2.94 -9.95 -22.57
C MET A 1 4.46 -9.96 -22.65
N THR A 2 5.13 -8.89 -22.23
CA THR A 2 6.60 -8.78 -22.28
C THR A 2 7.18 -9.23 -20.95
N GLU A 3 8.12 -10.18 -20.98
CA GLU A 3 8.81 -10.72 -19.81
C GLU A 3 9.49 -9.58 -19.02
N LYS A 4 9.02 -9.33 -17.79
CA LYS A 4 9.66 -8.42 -16.83
C LYS A 4 11.03 -9.00 -16.46
N SER A 5 12.10 -8.20 -16.58
CA SER A 5 13.44 -8.65 -16.17
C SER A 5 13.49 -8.83 -14.65
N THR A 6 13.84 -10.03 -14.18
CA THR A 6 14.04 -10.32 -12.77
C THR A 6 15.36 -9.69 -12.28
N GLY A 7 15.32 -9.14 -11.06
CA GLY A 7 16.48 -8.58 -10.35
C GLY A 7 17.55 -9.64 -10.10
N THR A 8 18.69 -9.23 -9.54
CA THR A 8 19.84 -10.14 -9.33
C THR A 8 20.32 -10.08 -7.89
N LEU A 9 20.49 -11.25 -7.29
CA LEU A 9 21.00 -11.42 -5.93
C LEU A 9 22.53 -11.60 -5.95
N TYR A 10 23.24 -10.81 -5.17
CA TYR A 10 24.67 -10.93 -4.91
C TYR A 10 24.91 -11.21 -3.43
N ILE A 11 25.69 -12.25 -3.16
CA ILE A 11 25.87 -12.79 -1.82
C ILE A 11 27.30 -12.50 -1.37
N PHE A 12 27.48 -12.11 -0.11
CA PHE A 12 28.76 -11.81 0.49
C PHE A 12 29.02 -12.78 1.65
N GLU A 13 30.04 -13.61 1.50
CA GLU A 13 30.39 -14.69 2.43
C GLU A 13 31.82 -14.55 2.96
N GLY A 14 32.09 -15.27 4.05
CA GLY A 14 33.40 -15.33 4.70
C GLY A 14 33.26 -15.37 6.21
N VAL A 15 34.37 -15.65 6.89
CA VAL A 15 34.43 -15.65 8.36
C VAL A 15 34.11 -14.27 8.95
N ASP A 16 33.87 -14.20 10.24
CA ASP A 16 33.62 -12.95 10.94
C ASP A 16 34.78 -11.97 10.78
N ASN A 17 34.53 -10.66 10.92
CA ASN A 17 35.58 -9.61 10.90
C ASN A 17 36.43 -9.48 9.61
N VAL A 18 36.06 -10.10 8.49
CA VAL A 18 36.72 -9.91 7.17
C VAL A 18 36.34 -8.63 6.44
N GLY A 19 35.40 -7.84 6.97
CA GLY A 19 35.00 -6.53 6.44
C GLY A 19 33.79 -6.54 5.50
N LYS A 20 33.01 -7.62 5.45
CA LYS A 20 31.81 -7.77 4.59
C LYS A 20 30.86 -6.58 4.67
N THR A 21 30.38 -6.26 5.87
CA THR A 21 29.43 -5.17 6.10
C THR A 21 29.95 -3.81 5.63
N THR A 22 31.26 -3.56 5.78
CA THR A 22 31.89 -2.31 5.31
C THR A 22 31.96 -2.25 3.78
N ILE A 23 32.32 -3.37 3.14
CA ILE A 23 32.34 -3.52 1.68
C ILE A 23 30.93 -3.31 1.11
N ILE A 24 29.92 -3.97 1.67
CA ILE A 24 28.52 -3.85 1.24
C ILE A 24 28.02 -2.42 1.36
N LYS A 25 28.31 -1.72 2.47
CA LYS A 25 27.94 -0.31 2.64
C LYS A 25 28.54 0.59 1.55
N LYS A 26 29.79 0.37 1.18
CA LYS A 26 30.46 1.13 0.11
C LYS A 26 29.86 0.82 -1.26
N ILE A 27 29.63 -0.47 -1.56
CA ILE A 27 29.00 -0.89 -2.82
C ILE A 27 27.59 -0.31 -2.92
N LYS A 28 26.79 -0.39 -1.86
CA LYS A 28 25.45 0.19 -1.81
C LYS A 28 25.48 1.67 -2.18
N LYS A 29 26.36 2.45 -1.53
CA LYS A 29 26.55 3.88 -1.82
C LYS A 29 26.94 4.12 -3.28
N ARG A 30 27.75 3.24 -3.87
CA ARG A 30 28.14 3.35 -5.27
C ARG A 30 26.99 3.04 -6.22
N LEU A 31 26.23 1.96 -5.98
CA LEU A 31 25.03 1.63 -6.76
C LEU A 31 23.99 2.74 -6.68
N GLU A 32 23.82 3.34 -5.49
CA GLU A 32 22.98 4.53 -5.29
C GLU A 32 23.47 5.73 -6.12
N ASN A 33 24.78 5.99 -6.18
CA ASN A 33 25.36 7.05 -7.01
C ASN A 33 25.17 6.80 -8.52
N GLU A 34 25.19 5.54 -8.96
CA GLU A 34 24.96 5.13 -10.35
C GLU A 34 23.45 4.94 -10.66
N TYR A 35 22.56 5.31 -9.73
CA TYR A 35 21.11 5.16 -9.83
C TYR A 35 20.62 3.72 -10.09
N ILE A 36 21.41 2.71 -9.70
CA ILE A 36 21.05 1.30 -9.80
C ILE A 36 20.20 0.93 -8.57
N PRO A 37 18.92 0.54 -8.73
CA PRO A 37 18.07 0.17 -7.60
C PRO A 37 18.66 -1.00 -6.82
N CYS A 38 19.01 -0.79 -5.56
CA CYS A 38 19.55 -1.84 -4.72
C CYS A 38 18.91 -1.91 -3.33
N SER A 39 18.96 -3.10 -2.74
CA SER A 39 18.56 -3.36 -1.35
C SER A 39 19.65 -4.16 -0.65
N VAL A 40 19.77 -3.98 0.67
CA VAL A 40 20.76 -4.69 1.48
C VAL A 40 20.06 -5.46 2.59
N TYR A 41 20.37 -6.74 2.69
CA TYR A 41 19.89 -7.61 3.75
C TYR A 41 21.06 -8.34 4.41
N SER A 42 20.82 -8.90 5.58
CA SER A 42 21.82 -9.71 6.29
C SER A 42 21.13 -10.86 6.99
N PHE A 43 21.76 -12.03 7.04
CA PHE A 43 21.25 -13.19 7.76
C PHE A 43 22.05 -13.50 9.04
N PRO A 44 21.39 -13.95 10.14
CA PRO A 44 19.94 -14.03 10.32
C PRO A 44 19.25 -12.66 10.36
N GLY A 45 20.01 -11.58 10.59
CA GLY A 45 19.57 -10.19 10.46
C GLY A 45 19.43 -9.45 11.78
N LYS A 46 19.54 -8.11 11.74
CA LYS A 46 19.54 -7.26 12.95
C LYS A 46 18.37 -6.27 13.02
N GLN A 47 17.49 -6.26 12.02
CA GLN A 47 16.35 -5.35 11.96
C GLN A 47 15.42 -5.57 13.15
N LYS A 48 15.03 -4.48 13.82
CA LYS A 48 14.17 -4.55 15.01
C LYS A 48 12.87 -5.28 14.71
N ARG A 49 12.38 -6.06 15.68
CA ARG A 49 11.09 -6.75 15.63
C ARG A 49 10.95 -7.75 14.47
N THR A 50 12.04 -8.42 14.10
CA THR A 50 12.01 -9.51 13.09
C THR A 50 12.43 -10.84 13.70
N LEU A 51 12.00 -11.95 13.08
CA LEU A 51 12.48 -13.29 13.43
C LEU A 51 14.02 -13.36 13.35
N GLY A 52 14.59 -12.72 12.33
CA GLY A 52 16.02 -12.55 12.17
C GLY A 52 16.72 -11.94 13.40
N GLN A 53 16.20 -10.83 13.91
CA GLN A 53 16.75 -10.23 15.14
C GLN A 53 16.61 -11.13 16.36
N PHE A 54 15.48 -11.84 16.49
CA PHE A 54 15.29 -12.78 17.58
C PHE A 54 16.34 -13.89 17.53
N VAL A 55 16.49 -14.55 16.37
CA VAL A 55 17.47 -15.61 16.16
C VAL A 55 18.90 -15.10 16.34
N TYR A 56 19.22 -13.90 15.85
CA TYR A 56 20.50 -13.25 16.06
C TYR A 56 20.82 -13.11 17.56
N LYS A 57 19.89 -12.53 18.34
CA LYS A 57 20.06 -12.34 19.78
C LYS A 57 20.15 -13.65 20.53
N PHE A 58 19.30 -14.61 20.17
CA PHE A 58 19.28 -15.93 20.77
C PHE A 58 20.61 -16.66 20.56
N HIS A 59 21.12 -16.71 19.33
CA HIS A 59 22.41 -17.36 19.03
C HIS A 59 23.59 -16.69 19.76
N HIS A 60 23.59 -15.36 19.90
CA HIS A 60 24.70 -14.66 20.58
C HIS A 60 24.65 -14.78 22.12
N ASP A 61 23.51 -15.15 22.70
CA ASP A 61 23.31 -15.21 24.15
C ASP A 61 22.31 -16.32 24.51
N ILE A 62 22.64 -17.58 24.15
CA ILE A 62 21.73 -18.73 24.31
C ILE A 62 21.33 -18.91 25.78
N LYS A 63 22.29 -18.76 26.70
CA LYS A 63 22.11 -18.95 28.15
C LYS A 63 21.11 -17.98 28.77
N LYS A 64 20.83 -16.85 28.11
CA LYS A 64 19.76 -15.93 28.54
C LYS A 64 18.36 -16.50 28.33
N TYR A 65 18.20 -17.45 27.43
CA TYR A 65 16.89 -17.95 27.00
C TYR A 65 16.64 -19.41 27.41
N ILE A 66 17.69 -20.24 27.45
CA ILE A 66 17.61 -21.64 27.84
C ILE A 66 18.84 -22.04 28.67
N ASP A 67 18.62 -22.92 29.65
CA ASP A 67 19.70 -23.41 30.54
C ASP A 67 20.50 -24.56 29.92
N ASN A 68 19.87 -25.33 29.02
CA ASN A 68 20.49 -26.48 28.36
C ASN A 68 21.23 -26.07 27.08
N ASP A 69 22.28 -26.82 26.75
CA ASP A 69 22.99 -26.65 25.49
C ASP A 69 22.06 -26.93 24.29
N LEU A 70 22.11 -26.04 23.30
CA LEU A 70 21.32 -26.18 22.09
C LEU A 70 22.01 -27.12 21.11
N ASN A 71 21.26 -28.09 20.58
CA ASN A 71 21.76 -28.95 19.51
C ASN A 71 22.09 -28.13 18.25
N ASN A 72 23.25 -28.39 17.63
CA ASN A 72 23.72 -27.66 16.45
C ASN A 72 22.75 -27.73 15.26
N ILE A 73 22.02 -28.84 15.08
CA ILE A 73 20.98 -28.97 14.04
C ILE A 73 19.83 -28.00 14.31
N SER A 74 19.37 -27.92 15.56
CA SER A 74 18.33 -26.97 15.97
C SER A 74 18.75 -25.52 15.73
N LEU A 75 20.02 -25.19 16.01
CA LEU A 75 20.56 -23.85 15.74
C LEU A 75 20.53 -23.53 14.23
N GLN A 76 20.98 -24.46 13.38
CA GLN A 76 20.93 -24.24 11.92
C GLN A 76 19.49 -24.14 11.40
N LEU A 77 18.55 -24.93 11.94
CA LEU A 77 17.12 -24.81 11.58
C LEU A 77 16.55 -23.44 11.96
N LEU A 78 16.94 -22.87 13.10
CA LEU A 78 16.53 -21.51 13.48
C LEU A 78 17.09 -20.46 12.52
N HIS A 79 18.34 -20.61 12.07
CA HIS A 79 18.89 -19.75 11.01
C HIS A 79 18.04 -19.87 9.73
N ILE A 80 17.79 -21.09 9.24
CA ILE A 80 16.99 -21.31 8.04
C ILE A 80 15.57 -20.74 8.16
N ALA A 81 14.91 -20.90 9.32
CA ALA A 81 13.61 -20.28 9.57
C ALA A 81 13.66 -18.75 9.42
N SER A 82 14.71 -18.10 9.94
CA SER A 82 14.89 -16.65 9.80
C SER A 82 15.23 -16.22 8.36
N HIS A 83 15.97 -17.05 7.61
CA HIS A 83 16.30 -16.78 6.22
C HIS A 83 15.04 -16.81 5.35
N ILE A 84 14.20 -17.84 5.52
CA ILE A 84 12.96 -18.02 4.75
C ILE A 84 11.99 -16.85 4.97
N ASP A 85 11.85 -16.35 6.20
CA ASP A 85 11.04 -15.16 6.50
C ASP A 85 11.49 -13.94 5.66
N ILE A 86 12.78 -13.61 5.70
CA ILE A 86 13.31 -12.45 4.97
C ILE A 86 13.33 -12.69 3.45
N LEU A 87 13.62 -13.91 3.00
CA LEU A 87 13.58 -14.28 1.59
C LEU A 87 12.20 -14.02 1.00
N THR A 88 11.16 -14.49 1.69
CA THR A 88 9.77 -14.44 1.21
C THR A 88 9.19 -13.04 1.34
N ARG A 89 9.39 -12.40 2.49
CA ARG A 89 8.76 -11.12 2.83
C ARG A 89 9.46 -9.92 2.20
N CYS A 90 10.76 -10.02 1.91
CA CYS A 90 11.57 -8.87 1.49
C CYS A 90 12.36 -9.12 0.20
N ILE A 91 13.21 -10.15 0.16
CA ILE A 91 14.18 -10.34 -0.94
C ILE A 91 13.49 -10.70 -2.26
N LEU A 92 12.57 -11.67 -2.25
CA LEU A 92 11.81 -12.06 -3.44
C LEU A 92 11.00 -10.89 -4.03
N PRO A 93 10.22 -10.12 -3.24
CA PRO A 93 9.57 -8.90 -3.73
C PRO A 93 10.54 -7.90 -4.38
N ASP A 94 11.71 -7.67 -3.77
CA ASP A 94 12.71 -6.75 -4.31
C ASP A 94 13.32 -7.24 -5.63
N LEU A 95 13.60 -8.53 -5.74
CA LEU A 95 14.07 -9.14 -6.99
C LEU A 95 12.99 -9.11 -8.08
N LYS A 96 11.71 -9.35 -7.73
CA LYS A 96 10.58 -9.23 -8.68
C LYS A 96 10.40 -7.80 -9.19
N GLN A 97 10.84 -6.80 -8.43
CA GLN A 97 10.89 -5.39 -8.83
C GLN A 97 12.13 -5.02 -9.65
N GLY A 98 13.01 -5.99 -9.96
CA GLY A 98 14.22 -5.75 -10.75
C GLY A 98 15.41 -5.19 -9.97
N LYS A 99 15.36 -5.15 -8.62
CA LYS A 99 16.46 -4.59 -7.81
C LYS A 99 17.67 -5.52 -7.78
N THR A 100 18.85 -4.92 -7.65
CA THR A 100 20.07 -5.61 -7.24
C THR A 100 20.05 -5.81 -5.73
N VAL A 101 20.02 -7.05 -5.26
CA VAL A 101 20.02 -7.34 -3.82
C VAL A 101 21.43 -7.72 -3.37
N LEU A 102 21.95 -7.05 -2.34
CA LEU A 102 23.22 -7.37 -1.68
C LEU A 102 22.92 -8.07 -0.35
N LEU A 103 23.36 -9.31 -0.19
CA LEU A 103 23.06 -10.13 0.98
C LEU A 103 24.32 -10.46 1.78
N ASP A 104 24.40 -9.96 3.01
CA ASP A 104 25.47 -10.26 3.99
C ASP A 104 25.13 -11.58 4.71
N ARG A 105 25.86 -12.65 4.37
CA ARG A 105 25.59 -14.05 4.76
C ARG A 105 24.32 -14.65 4.16
N SER A 106 24.38 -15.94 3.88
CA SER A 106 23.34 -16.77 3.26
C SER A 106 23.38 -18.19 3.85
N TRP A 107 22.65 -19.13 3.25
CA TRP A 107 22.81 -20.56 3.52
C TRP A 107 24.25 -21.08 3.50
N TRP A 108 25.18 -20.42 2.79
CA TRP A 108 26.61 -20.78 2.82
C TRP A 108 27.20 -20.65 4.22
N SER A 109 26.83 -19.59 4.96
CA SER A 109 27.21 -19.44 6.36
C SER A 109 26.60 -20.56 7.21
N THR A 110 25.32 -20.88 7.03
CA THR A 110 24.65 -21.98 7.74
C THR A 110 25.37 -23.32 7.50
N TYR A 111 25.77 -23.60 6.26
CA TYR A 111 26.50 -24.81 5.91
C TYR A 111 27.90 -24.84 6.51
N ALA A 112 28.71 -23.80 6.26
CA ALA A 112 30.12 -23.80 6.67
C ALA A 112 30.26 -23.91 8.20
N TYR A 113 29.43 -23.17 8.94
CA TYR A 113 29.42 -23.22 10.40
C TYR A 113 28.78 -24.53 10.90
N GLY A 114 27.77 -25.07 10.20
CA GLY A 114 27.18 -26.37 10.54
C GLY A 114 28.17 -27.54 10.44
N ILE A 115 28.89 -27.64 9.32
CA ILE A 115 29.93 -28.67 9.12
C ILE A 115 31.04 -28.55 10.17
N ALA A 116 31.54 -27.33 10.41
CA ALA A 116 32.59 -27.08 11.39
C ALA A 116 32.16 -27.38 12.84
N ASN A 117 30.86 -27.43 13.11
CA ASN A 117 30.28 -27.82 14.40
C ASN A 117 29.77 -29.28 14.40
N GLY A 118 30.30 -30.12 13.51
CA GLY A 118 30.11 -31.57 13.53
C GLY A 118 28.80 -32.08 12.92
N ILE A 119 28.04 -31.24 12.20
CA ILE A 119 26.85 -31.70 11.45
C ILE A 119 27.33 -32.40 10.16
N SER A 120 26.80 -33.58 9.87
CA SER A 120 27.16 -34.29 8.62
C SER A 120 26.63 -33.57 7.38
N GLU A 121 27.28 -33.75 6.23
CA GLU A 121 26.83 -33.18 4.95
C GLU A 121 25.40 -33.60 4.59
N THR A 122 25.03 -34.86 4.85
CA THR A 122 23.68 -35.37 4.62
C THR A 122 22.63 -34.62 5.44
N GLN A 123 22.89 -34.39 6.73
CA GLN A 123 21.99 -33.62 7.59
C GLN A 123 21.92 -32.16 7.16
N MET A 124 23.06 -31.55 6.79
CA MET A 124 23.07 -30.19 6.26
C MET A 124 22.20 -30.06 5.01
N ASN A 125 22.29 -31.00 4.06
CA ASN A 125 21.46 -30.97 2.86
C ASN A 125 19.96 -31.01 3.18
N MET A 126 19.54 -31.76 4.22
CA MET A 126 18.15 -31.79 4.68
C MET A 126 17.72 -30.47 5.34
N ILE A 127 18.58 -29.89 6.18
CA ILE A 127 18.31 -28.61 6.87
C ILE A 127 18.13 -27.47 5.85
N LEU A 128 18.96 -27.45 4.81
CA LEU A 128 18.97 -26.39 3.80
C LEU A 128 17.85 -26.50 2.77
N LEU A 129 17.26 -27.69 2.61
CA LEU A 129 16.31 -28.00 1.53
C LEU A 129 15.19 -26.94 1.37
N PRO A 130 14.52 -26.46 2.44
CA PRO A 130 13.44 -25.49 2.28
C PRO A 130 13.92 -24.12 1.75
N GLU A 131 15.12 -23.67 2.15
CA GLU A 131 15.71 -22.44 1.60
C GLU A 131 16.13 -22.64 0.14
N MET A 132 16.66 -23.82 -0.21
CA MET A 132 17.09 -24.14 -1.58
C MET A 132 15.93 -24.12 -2.57
N GLU A 133 14.74 -24.59 -2.19
CA GLU A 133 13.55 -24.53 -3.05
C GLU A 133 13.18 -23.09 -3.43
N ILE A 134 13.28 -22.15 -2.47
CA ILE A 134 13.02 -20.74 -2.73
C ILE A 134 14.09 -20.13 -3.64
N LEU A 135 15.35 -20.51 -3.44
CA LEU A 135 16.48 -19.98 -4.23
C LEU A 135 16.45 -20.42 -5.70
N LYS A 136 15.74 -21.50 -6.06
CA LYS A 136 15.55 -21.91 -7.46
C LYS A 136 14.82 -20.84 -8.29
N GLU A 137 13.99 -20.02 -7.65
CA GLU A 137 13.28 -18.91 -8.30
C GLU A 137 14.13 -17.63 -8.42
N ILE A 138 15.33 -17.63 -7.86
CA ILE A 138 16.16 -16.43 -7.71
C ILE A 138 17.35 -16.47 -8.67
N ASN A 139 17.51 -15.38 -9.42
CA ASN A 139 18.70 -15.16 -10.24
C ASN A 139 19.87 -14.70 -9.36
N ILE A 140 20.78 -15.62 -9.04
CA ILE A 140 22.01 -15.33 -8.28
C ILE A 140 23.13 -14.95 -9.27
N GLY A 141 23.67 -13.73 -9.12
CA GLY A 141 24.74 -13.21 -9.98
C GLY A 141 26.11 -13.76 -9.62
N LYS A 142 26.61 -13.44 -8.41
CA LYS A 142 27.87 -13.93 -7.86
C LYS A 142 27.82 -14.06 -6.34
N VAL A 143 28.59 -15.00 -5.82
CA VAL A 143 28.93 -15.14 -4.40
C VAL A 143 30.35 -14.63 -4.19
N PHE A 144 30.51 -13.53 -3.47
CA PHE A 144 31.80 -12.95 -3.12
C PHE A 144 32.29 -13.59 -1.81
N LEU A 145 33.29 -14.46 -1.91
CA LEU A 145 33.93 -15.08 -0.75
C LEU A 145 35.12 -14.21 -0.30
N ILE A 146 34.94 -13.48 0.79
CA ILE A 146 35.89 -12.49 1.30
C ILE A 146 36.75 -13.12 2.41
N ASN A 147 38.07 -13.08 2.21
CA ASN A 147 39.08 -13.55 3.14
C ASN A 147 39.92 -12.38 3.64
N ARG A 148 40.42 -12.46 4.87
CA ARG A 148 41.35 -11.49 5.45
C ARG A 148 42.23 -12.19 6.49
N ASN A 149 43.50 -11.79 6.60
CA ASN A 149 44.39 -12.22 7.67
C ASN A 149 43.88 -11.65 8.99
N GLN A 150 43.69 -12.50 10.00
CA GLN A 150 43.12 -12.11 11.27
C GLN A 150 44.12 -12.29 12.40
N ASP A 151 44.31 -11.22 13.18
CA ASP A 151 45.16 -11.25 14.37
C ASP A 151 44.41 -11.78 15.60
N LYS A 152 43.07 -11.72 15.58
CA LYS A 152 42.18 -12.23 16.63
C LYS A 152 41.11 -13.12 16.02
N LEU A 153 41.03 -14.36 16.51
CA LEU A 153 40.02 -15.34 16.12
C LEU A 153 38.84 -15.31 17.08
N GLU A 154 37.63 -15.43 16.54
CA GLU A 154 36.39 -15.48 17.32
C GLU A 154 36.11 -16.88 17.87
N TYR A 155 36.69 -17.90 17.24
CA TYR A 155 36.58 -19.32 17.60
C TYR A 155 37.97 -19.90 17.90
N SER A 156 37.99 -21.13 18.42
CA SER A 156 39.23 -21.90 18.54
C SER A 156 39.90 -22.05 17.17
N LYS A 157 41.23 -22.19 17.17
CA LYS A 157 42.00 -22.32 15.92
C LYS A 157 41.48 -23.45 15.03
N THR A 158 41.18 -24.60 15.63
CA THR A 158 40.63 -25.77 14.93
C THR A 158 39.28 -25.48 14.28
N ILE A 159 38.31 -24.96 15.04
CA ILE A 159 36.97 -24.63 14.49
C ILE A 159 37.09 -23.56 13.40
N HIS A 160 37.97 -22.58 13.57
CA HIS A 160 38.20 -21.55 12.57
C HIS A 160 38.77 -22.14 11.26
N GLU A 161 39.74 -23.05 11.36
CA GLU A 161 40.29 -23.78 10.20
C GLU A 161 39.23 -24.64 9.52
N ASP A 162 38.36 -25.30 10.29
CA ASP A 162 37.25 -26.11 9.79
C ASP A 162 36.21 -25.27 9.03
N ILE A 163 35.84 -24.09 9.55
CA ILE A 163 34.93 -23.15 8.85
C ILE A 163 35.55 -22.72 7.52
N ILE A 164 36.85 -22.37 7.53
CA ILE A 164 37.58 -21.99 6.30
C ILE A 164 37.59 -23.16 5.31
N SER A 165 37.84 -24.38 5.78
CA SER A 165 37.83 -25.58 4.93
C SER A 165 36.46 -25.78 4.29
N ALA A 166 35.38 -25.71 5.08
CA ALA A 166 34.02 -25.86 4.58
C ALA A 166 33.65 -24.81 3.53
N TYR A 167 34.05 -23.54 3.73
CA TYR A 167 33.88 -22.50 2.70
C TYR A 167 34.70 -22.76 1.44
N LYS A 168 35.93 -23.28 1.57
CA LYS A 168 36.77 -23.65 0.42
C LYS A 168 36.12 -24.77 -0.39
N ASP A 169 35.58 -25.77 0.29
CA ASP A 169 34.91 -26.91 -0.35
C ASP A 169 33.63 -26.48 -1.07
N LEU A 170 32.79 -25.66 -0.43
CA LEU A 170 31.64 -25.03 -1.11
C LEU A 170 32.06 -24.20 -2.32
N ALA A 171 33.12 -23.40 -2.19
CA ALA A 171 33.61 -22.60 -3.30
C ALA A 171 34.12 -23.46 -4.47
N ASN A 172 34.69 -24.63 -4.17
CA ASN A 172 35.12 -25.59 -5.18
C ASN A 172 33.94 -26.32 -5.85
N LYS A 173 32.83 -26.55 -5.12
CA LYS A 173 31.58 -27.10 -5.67
C LYS A 173 30.84 -26.09 -6.57
N HIS A 174 30.98 -24.79 -6.31
CA HIS A 174 30.30 -23.71 -7.05
C HIS A 174 31.25 -22.73 -7.75
N LYS A 175 32.34 -23.23 -8.36
CA LYS A 175 33.41 -22.40 -8.97
C LYS A 175 32.91 -21.32 -9.92
N GLU A 176 31.89 -21.62 -10.72
CA GLU A 176 31.30 -20.69 -11.68
C GLU A 176 30.53 -19.54 -11.03
N LEU A 177 30.06 -19.71 -9.80
CA LEU A 177 29.27 -18.71 -9.07
C LEU A 177 30.13 -17.87 -8.12
N VAL A 178 31.28 -18.40 -7.68
CA VAL A 178 32.10 -17.76 -6.64
C VAL A 178 33.18 -16.85 -7.21
N PHE A 179 33.38 -15.71 -6.56
CA PHE A 179 34.53 -14.85 -6.76
C PHE A 179 35.26 -14.64 -5.43
N LYS A 180 36.51 -15.10 -5.35
CA LYS A 180 37.33 -15.03 -4.12
C LYS A 180 38.02 -13.67 -4.01
N ILE A 181 38.00 -13.07 -2.83
CA ILE A 181 38.55 -11.73 -2.56
C ILE A 181 39.43 -11.78 -1.33
N TYR A 182 40.64 -11.24 -1.42
CA TYR A 182 41.55 -11.11 -0.29
C TYR A 182 41.61 -9.64 0.15
N ASN A 183 40.98 -9.34 1.28
CA ASN A 183 40.88 -8.00 1.85
C ASN A 183 42.02 -7.71 2.85
N ASN A 184 43.25 -7.94 2.40
CA ASN A 184 44.48 -7.69 3.18
C ASN A 184 45.12 -6.32 2.90
N GLY A 185 44.70 -5.64 1.82
CA GLY A 185 45.19 -4.33 1.38
C GLY A 185 44.32 -3.16 1.85
N LYS A 186 44.38 -2.03 1.13
CA LYS A 186 43.46 -0.91 1.41
C LYS A 186 42.05 -1.34 1.02
N LEU A 187 41.08 -1.03 1.88
CA LEU A 187 39.66 -1.35 1.68
C LEU A 187 39.10 -0.89 0.31
N LYS A 188 39.74 0.10 -0.33
CA LYS A 188 39.37 0.60 -1.65
C LYS A 188 39.59 -0.46 -2.75
N ASP A 189 40.65 -1.26 -2.66
CA ASP A 189 41.05 -2.17 -3.73
C ASP A 189 40.04 -3.34 -3.87
N SER A 190 39.57 -3.88 -2.74
CA SER A 190 38.55 -4.93 -2.74
C SER A 190 37.18 -4.43 -3.19
N THR A 191 36.81 -3.19 -2.85
CA THR A 191 35.53 -2.61 -3.30
C THR A 191 35.50 -2.34 -4.79
N ASP A 192 36.61 -1.84 -5.35
CA ASP A 192 36.69 -1.48 -6.77
C ASP A 192 36.61 -2.73 -7.67
N ILE A 193 37.15 -3.87 -7.22
CA ILE A 193 37.03 -5.16 -7.92
C ILE A 193 35.59 -5.64 -7.97
N ILE A 194 34.89 -5.63 -6.82
CA ILE A 194 33.50 -6.07 -6.72
C ILE A 194 32.59 -5.17 -7.54
N GLU A 195 32.82 -3.85 -7.47
CA GLU A 195 32.10 -2.86 -8.27
C GLU A 195 32.21 -3.17 -9.76
N LYS A 196 33.42 -3.39 -10.29
CA LYS A 196 33.61 -3.72 -11.70
C LYS A 196 32.82 -4.96 -12.12
N ILE A 197 32.76 -5.98 -11.26
CA ILE A 197 31.99 -7.22 -11.53
C ILE A 197 30.49 -6.93 -11.53
N LEU A 198 29.99 -6.18 -10.54
CA LEU A 198 28.58 -5.80 -10.46
C LEU A 198 28.15 -4.96 -11.67
N LEU A 199 28.89 -3.90 -11.97
CA LEU A 199 28.55 -2.97 -13.06
C LEU A 199 28.71 -3.61 -14.44
N SER A 200 29.74 -4.43 -14.66
CA SER A 200 29.90 -5.12 -15.96
C SER A 200 28.80 -6.14 -16.24
N GLN A 201 28.23 -6.77 -15.22
CA GLN A 201 27.08 -7.68 -15.37
C GLN A 201 25.75 -6.93 -15.56
N VAL A 202 25.60 -5.75 -14.97
CA VAL A 202 24.46 -4.84 -15.22
C VAL A 202 24.49 -4.33 -16.67
N ILE A 203 25.66 -3.91 -17.18
CA ILE A 203 25.83 -3.38 -18.55
C ILE A 203 25.73 -4.46 -19.64
N LYS A 204 26.16 -5.71 -19.36
CA LYS A 204 26.03 -6.84 -20.31
C LYS A 204 24.57 -7.27 -20.56
N LYS A 205 23.67 -7.08 -19.59
CA LYS A 205 22.22 -7.34 -19.75
C LYS A 205 21.55 -6.35 -20.71
N ASP A 206 22.06 -5.13 -20.82
CA ASP A 206 21.54 -4.11 -21.76
C ASP A 206 22.08 -4.30 -23.19
N SER A 207 23.29 -4.83 -23.36
CA SER A 207 23.92 -5.01 -24.68
C SER A 207 23.44 -6.26 -25.45
N GLN A 208 22.93 -7.29 -24.76
CA GLN A 208 22.38 -8.49 -25.43
C GLN A 208 20.91 -8.35 -25.88
N LYS A 209 20.19 -7.30 -25.45
CA LYS A 209 18.82 -7.01 -25.94
C LYS A 209 18.77 -6.20 -27.24
N ASN A 210 19.90 -5.66 -27.72
CA ASN A 210 19.94 -4.65 -28.78
C ASN A 210 20.07 -5.15 -30.23
N ASN A 211 20.01 -6.46 -30.51
CA ASN A 211 20.30 -6.99 -31.86
C ASN A 211 19.12 -7.51 -32.69
N LYS A 212 17.86 -7.27 -32.31
CA LYS A 212 16.74 -7.46 -33.25
C LYS A 212 15.70 -6.37 -33.11
N ILE A 213 15.37 -5.78 -34.26
CA ILE A 213 14.34 -4.77 -34.53
C ILE A 213 14.88 -3.33 -34.56
N LEU A 214 15.65 -3.06 -35.62
CA LEU A 214 15.70 -1.74 -36.24
C LEU A 214 14.38 -1.48 -37.00
N ASP A 215 13.96 -0.22 -37.00
CA ASP A 215 12.93 0.42 -37.85
C ASP A 215 11.44 0.33 -37.45
N LYS A 216 11.06 1.13 -36.43
CA LYS A 216 10.25 2.36 -36.64
C LYS A 216 10.00 3.15 -35.35
N LYS A 217 10.39 4.44 -35.42
CA LYS A 217 10.07 5.59 -34.53
C LYS A 217 10.58 5.54 -33.08
N ILE A 218 11.68 6.26 -32.90
CA ILE A 218 12.23 6.79 -31.65
C ILE A 218 11.11 7.40 -30.78
N ARG A 219 10.83 6.77 -29.64
CA ARG A 219 10.35 7.42 -28.42
C ARG A 219 11.21 6.92 -27.26
N SER A 220 11.82 7.88 -26.58
CA SER A 220 12.67 7.77 -25.38
C SER A 220 12.26 6.66 -24.42
N ILE A 221 13.21 5.77 -24.07
CA ILE A 221 13.07 4.81 -22.98
C ILE A 221 13.27 5.58 -21.67
N ASN A 222 12.16 5.94 -21.01
CA ASN A 222 12.18 6.54 -19.67
C ASN A 222 12.53 5.48 -18.63
N VAL A 223 13.73 5.58 -18.05
CA VAL A 223 14.08 4.95 -16.77
C VAL A 223 12.98 5.29 -15.76
N SER A 224 12.47 4.29 -15.04
CA SER A 224 11.44 4.46 -14.00
C SER A 224 11.93 5.39 -12.88
N GLN A 225 11.65 6.68 -12.99
CA GLN A 225 11.84 7.63 -11.89
C GLN A 225 10.87 7.25 -10.77
N LYS A 226 11.40 7.01 -9.56
CA LYS A 226 10.59 6.76 -8.36
C LYS A 226 9.99 8.08 -7.85
N PRO A 227 8.87 8.03 -7.11
CA PRO A 227 8.33 9.22 -6.47
C PRO A 227 9.33 9.77 -5.45
N VAL A 228 9.52 11.08 -5.47
CA VAL A 228 10.37 11.83 -4.53
C VAL A 228 9.44 12.58 -3.58
N PRO A 229 9.40 12.20 -2.28
CA PRO A 229 8.61 12.89 -1.27
C PRO A 229 8.99 14.37 -1.17
N SER A 230 7.99 15.24 -1.03
CA SER A 230 8.20 16.64 -0.67
C SER A 230 8.19 16.82 0.85
N LYS A 231 8.42 18.05 1.32
CA LYS A 231 8.23 18.43 2.73
C LYS A 231 6.80 18.25 3.28
N ILE A 232 5.81 18.04 2.42
CA ILE A 232 4.40 17.84 2.79
C ILE A 232 4.05 16.36 2.90
N TYR A 233 4.93 15.46 2.44
CA TYR A 233 4.69 14.02 2.49
C TYR A 233 4.29 13.54 3.89
N ASP A 234 5.03 13.93 4.92
CA ASP A 234 4.76 13.51 6.29
C ASP A 234 3.43 14.09 6.83
N ASN A 235 3.01 15.27 6.35
CA ASN A 235 1.72 15.86 6.74
C ASN A 235 0.53 14.97 6.33
N TYR A 236 0.65 14.18 5.26
CA TYR A 236 -0.38 13.22 4.88
C TYR A 236 -0.59 12.19 5.99
N TRP A 237 0.48 11.59 6.50
CA TRP A 237 0.44 10.56 7.53
C TRP A 237 0.06 11.13 8.89
N MET A 238 0.58 12.31 9.23
CA MET A 238 0.19 13.04 10.44
C MET A 238 -1.31 13.37 10.43
N PHE A 239 -1.84 13.84 9.29
CA PHE A 239 -3.27 14.12 9.14
C PHE A 239 -4.10 12.85 9.32
N ALA A 240 -3.71 11.75 8.67
CA ALA A 240 -4.40 10.46 8.81
C ALA A 240 -4.47 10.01 10.28
N ALA A 241 -3.33 10.04 10.99
CA ALA A 241 -3.25 9.67 12.40
C ALA A 241 -4.12 10.58 13.30
N LYS A 242 -4.00 11.91 13.18
CA LYS A 242 -4.81 12.86 13.96
C LYS A 242 -6.31 12.70 13.69
N ARG A 243 -6.71 12.48 12.43
CA ARG A 243 -8.13 12.29 12.11
C ARG A 243 -8.66 10.98 12.67
N GLN A 244 -7.86 9.93 12.67
CA GLN A 244 -8.23 8.64 13.26
C GLN A 244 -8.34 8.73 14.78
N GLU A 245 -7.44 9.45 15.45
CA GLU A 245 -7.53 9.72 16.89
C GLU A 245 -8.80 10.48 17.26
N ILE A 246 -9.15 11.54 16.53
CA ILE A 246 -10.40 12.29 16.74
C ILE A 246 -11.62 11.38 16.53
N PHE A 247 -11.57 10.48 15.55
CA PHE A 247 -12.64 9.51 15.32
C PHE A 247 -12.81 8.57 16.53
N LEU A 248 -11.71 8.02 17.05
CA LEU A 248 -11.76 7.11 18.20
C LEU A 248 -12.23 7.80 19.48
N LYS A 249 -11.75 9.01 19.78
CA LYS A 249 -12.25 9.79 20.92
C LYS A 249 -13.76 10.05 20.85
N LYS A 250 -14.29 10.26 19.64
CA LYS A 250 -15.75 10.41 19.43
C LYS A 250 -16.49 9.09 19.56
N LEU A 251 -15.90 7.99 19.10
CA LEU A 251 -16.45 6.64 19.25
C LEU A 251 -16.58 6.24 20.72
N GLU A 252 -15.56 6.58 21.52
CA GLU A 252 -15.50 6.33 22.97
C GLU A 252 -16.30 7.35 23.81
N ASN A 253 -17.08 8.23 23.17
CA ASN A 253 -17.86 9.28 23.83
C ASN A 253 -17.04 10.20 24.76
N GLN A 254 -15.76 10.44 24.45
CA GLN A 254 -14.95 11.40 25.20
C GLN A 254 -15.50 12.84 25.02
N ASN A 255 -15.11 13.74 25.92
CA ASN A 255 -15.50 15.15 25.85
C ASN A 255 -14.58 15.95 24.91
N PRO A 256 -15.10 16.96 24.18
CA PRO A 256 -14.27 17.88 23.40
C PRO A 256 -13.38 18.77 24.31
N PRO A 257 -12.28 19.34 23.78
CA PRO A 257 -11.80 19.24 22.41
C PRO A 257 -11.11 17.90 22.10
N PHE A 258 -11.39 17.33 20.92
CA PHE A 258 -10.85 16.03 20.51
C PHE A 258 -9.40 16.07 20.01
N THR A 259 -8.88 17.27 19.74
CA THR A 259 -7.53 17.53 19.23
C THR A 259 -7.10 18.93 19.66
N ASP A 260 -5.79 19.12 19.73
CA ASP A 260 -5.12 20.41 19.92
C ASP A 260 -4.82 21.12 18.58
N ASP A 261 -5.02 20.46 17.44
CA ASP A 261 -4.75 21.04 16.13
C ASP A 261 -5.79 22.12 15.76
N PRO A 262 -5.38 23.40 15.66
CA PRO A 262 -6.32 24.51 15.47
C PRO A 262 -7.02 24.47 14.10
N ILE A 263 -6.40 23.84 13.10
CA ILE A 263 -6.99 23.70 11.76
C ILE A 263 -8.10 22.65 11.80
N LEU A 264 -7.87 21.52 12.47
CA LEU A 264 -8.85 20.44 12.62
C LEU A 264 -10.02 20.83 13.53
N LEU A 265 -9.81 21.73 14.50
CA LEU A 265 -10.89 22.31 15.31
C LEU A 265 -11.79 23.25 14.50
N LYS A 266 -11.20 24.04 13.59
CA LYS A 266 -11.90 25.13 12.88
C LYS A 266 -12.62 24.68 11.61
N TYR A 267 -12.06 23.73 10.87
CA TYR A 267 -12.52 23.39 9.52
C TYR A 267 -13.05 21.96 9.40
N ARG A 268 -13.96 21.74 8.44
CA ARG A 268 -14.56 20.42 8.20
C ARG A 268 -13.66 19.53 7.34
N PHE A 269 -13.30 18.38 7.91
CA PHE A 269 -12.57 17.29 7.25
C PHE A 269 -13.32 15.96 7.34
N THR A 270 -13.05 15.04 6.41
CA THR A 270 -13.53 13.65 6.50
C THR A 270 -12.72 12.86 7.53
N ASN A 271 -13.16 11.66 7.87
CA ASN A 271 -12.37 10.70 8.65
C ASN A 271 -11.27 10.06 7.77
N ALA A 272 -10.34 9.35 8.41
CA ALA A 272 -9.30 8.59 7.70
C ALA A 272 -9.92 7.46 6.88
N TYR A 273 -10.90 6.75 7.46
CA TYR A 273 -11.73 5.79 6.75
C TYR A 273 -12.98 6.46 6.20
N ARG A 274 -13.18 6.40 4.87
CA ARG A 274 -14.36 6.98 4.19
C ARG A 274 -15.66 6.45 4.77
N ALA A 275 -15.71 5.15 5.06
CA ALA A 275 -16.90 4.50 5.58
C ALA A 275 -17.33 5.08 6.94
N SER A 276 -16.42 5.69 7.71
CA SER A 276 -16.71 6.32 9.01
C SER A 276 -17.31 7.73 8.89
N ASP A 277 -17.39 8.31 7.70
CA ASP A 277 -18.05 9.61 7.51
C ASP A 277 -19.55 9.52 7.74
N ARG A 278 -20.15 10.58 8.29
CA ARG A 278 -21.59 10.60 8.63
C ARG A 278 -22.51 10.23 7.46
N VAL A 279 -22.21 10.74 6.26
CA VAL A 279 -23.00 10.44 5.06
C VAL A 279 -22.82 8.99 4.61
N SER A 280 -21.60 8.45 4.70
CA SER A 280 -21.32 7.03 4.42
C SER A 280 -22.01 6.12 5.43
N GLN A 281 -21.97 6.47 6.72
CA GLN A 281 -22.66 5.75 7.78
C GLN A 281 -24.17 5.73 7.58
N TYR A 282 -24.76 6.87 7.18
CA TYR A 282 -26.17 6.92 6.83
C TYR A 282 -26.49 6.04 5.62
N LEU A 283 -25.67 6.07 4.57
CA LEU A 283 -25.81 5.17 3.42
C LEU A 283 -25.80 3.70 3.87
N ILE A 284 -24.74 3.28 4.57
CA ILE A 284 -24.54 1.88 4.96
C ILE A 284 -25.70 1.42 5.85
N LYS A 285 -25.99 2.16 6.92
CA LYS A 285 -26.95 1.73 7.93
C LYS A 285 -28.41 1.94 7.52
N ASN A 286 -28.74 3.12 6.99
CA ASN A 286 -30.14 3.54 6.81
C ASN A 286 -30.65 3.33 5.38
N ILE A 287 -29.75 3.19 4.40
CA ILE A 287 -30.12 2.99 3.00
C ILE A 287 -29.94 1.53 2.59
N ILE A 288 -28.76 0.96 2.85
CA ILE A 288 -28.37 -0.39 2.41
C ILE A 288 -28.92 -1.45 3.38
N TYR A 289 -28.63 -1.33 4.68
CA TYR A 289 -28.91 -2.38 5.67
C TYR A 289 -30.12 -2.07 6.57
N LYS A 290 -31.03 -1.18 6.15
CA LYS A 290 -32.23 -0.81 6.93
C LYS A 290 -33.27 -1.94 6.98
N ASN A 291 -33.48 -2.62 5.85
CA ASN A 291 -34.47 -3.69 5.68
C ASN A 291 -33.83 -4.83 4.88
N SER A 292 -33.87 -6.05 5.41
CA SER A 292 -33.33 -7.26 4.78
C SER A 292 -34.14 -7.77 3.60
N ASP A 293 -35.40 -7.32 3.47
CA ASP A 293 -36.36 -7.88 2.52
C ASP A 293 -36.36 -7.15 1.16
N LEU A 294 -35.44 -6.19 0.98
CA LEU A 294 -35.33 -5.40 -0.25
C LEU A 294 -34.70 -6.22 -1.38
N LEU A 295 -35.28 -6.10 -2.58
CA LEU A 295 -34.72 -6.74 -3.78
C LEU A 295 -33.39 -6.06 -4.20
N PRO A 296 -32.51 -6.76 -4.93
CA PRO A 296 -31.27 -6.17 -5.45
C PRO A 296 -31.48 -4.87 -6.25
N GLU A 297 -32.56 -4.79 -7.03
CA GLU A 297 -32.97 -3.60 -7.78
C GLU A 297 -33.31 -2.44 -6.83
N ASP A 298 -34.03 -2.72 -5.74
CA ASP A 298 -34.39 -1.70 -4.75
C ASP A 298 -33.16 -1.18 -4.02
N ILE A 299 -32.24 -2.06 -3.61
CA ILE A 299 -30.98 -1.67 -2.97
C ILE A 299 -30.18 -0.75 -3.90
N LEU A 300 -30.00 -1.13 -5.17
CA LEU A 300 -29.29 -0.32 -6.15
C LEU A 300 -29.96 1.05 -6.36
N PHE A 301 -31.28 1.04 -6.54
CA PHE A 301 -32.08 2.26 -6.72
C PHE A 301 -31.91 3.21 -5.54
N ARG A 302 -32.05 2.70 -4.30
CA ARG A 302 -31.92 3.48 -3.07
C ARG A 302 -30.51 4.07 -2.90
N ILE A 303 -29.46 3.27 -3.16
CA ILE A 303 -28.07 3.74 -3.14
C ILE A 303 -27.90 4.90 -4.12
N LEU A 304 -28.29 4.73 -5.39
CA LEU A 304 -28.09 5.74 -6.41
C LEU A 304 -28.92 7.00 -6.14
N LEU A 305 -30.19 6.85 -5.78
CA LEU A 305 -31.06 7.96 -5.42
C LEU A 305 -30.44 8.79 -4.28
N PHE A 306 -30.02 8.14 -3.20
CA PHE A 306 -29.34 8.82 -2.08
C PHE A 306 -28.09 9.56 -2.55
N LYS A 307 -27.24 8.90 -3.35
CA LYS A 307 -25.94 9.43 -3.77
C LYS A 307 -26.01 10.51 -4.84
N LEU A 308 -27.08 10.56 -5.64
CA LEU A 308 -27.32 11.65 -6.59
C LEU A 308 -27.50 13.00 -5.88
N PHE A 309 -28.11 13.02 -4.69
CA PHE A 309 -28.27 14.21 -3.86
C PHE A 309 -27.17 14.35 -2.80
N ASN A 310 -26.65 13.20 -2.34
CA ASN A 310 -25.59 13.05 -1.36
C ASN A 310 -25.83 13.85 -0.06
N LYS A 311 -27.10 13.93 0.36
CA LYS A 311 -27.59 14.75 1.48
C LYS A 311 -28.63 13.95 2.27
N ILE A 312 -28.43 13.81 3.58
CA ILE A 312 -29.27 13.01 4.48
C ILE A 312 -30.70 13.59 4.53
N GLU A 313 -30.79 14.91 4.69
CA GLU A 313 -32.05 15.62 4.84
C GLU A 313 -32.93 15.51 3.58
N THR A 314 -32.32 15.37 2.40
CA THR A 314 -33.08 15.14 1.16
C THR A 314 -33.68 13.74 1.11
N TRP A 315 -32.95 12.74 1.63
CA TRP A 315 -33.48 11.39 1.75
C TRP A 315 -34.63 11.33 2.75
N GLU A 316 -34.43 11.90 3.94
CA GLU A 316 -35.45 11.93 5.00
C GLU A 316 -36.71 12.66 4.54
N LEU A 317 -36.57 13.75 3.79
CA LEU A 317 -37.70 14.42 3.16
C LEU A 317 -38.49 13.48 2.25
N LEU A 318 -37.81 12.78 1.33
CA LEU A 318 -38.46 11.86 0.39
C LEU A 318 -39.14 10.72 1.15
N GLU A 319 -38.44 10.11 2.11
CA GLU A 319 -38.96 8.98 2.90
C GLU A 319 -40.17 9.40 3.76
N ASN A 320 -40.15 10.60 4.35
CA ASN A 320 -41.28 11.13 5.13
C ASN A 320 -42.53 11.40 4.27
N ASN A 321 -42.36 11.77 3.00
CA ASN A 321 -43.49 12.04 2.10
C ASN A 321 -44.01 10.78 1.39
N LEU A 322 -43.14 9.80 1.15
CA LEU A 322 -43.43 8.65 0.29
C LEU A 322 -43.55 7.33 1.06
N GLY A 323 -43.12 7.29 2.32
CA GLY A 323 -42.94 6.06 3.07
C GLY A 323 -41.71 5.27 2.58
N GLU A 324 -41.80 3.94 2.56
CA GLU A 324 -40.68 3.10 2.15
C GLU A 324 -40.35 3.29 0.66
N ILE A 325 -39.13 3.81 0.42
CA ILE A 325 -38.62 4.07 -0.94
C ILE A 325 -38.16 2.76 -1.58
N THR A 326 -38.87 2.32 -2.61
CA THR A 326 -38.51 1.17 -3.47
C THR A 326 -38.58 1.58 -4.93
N TYR A 327 -37.88 0.85 -5.80
CA TYR A 327 -37.96 1.07 -7.24
C TYR A 327 -39.36 0.77 -7.77
N LYS A 328 -40.03 -0.25 -7.22
CA LYS A 328 -41.40 -0.61 -7.60
C LYS A 328 -42.40 0.55 -7.46
N ASN A 329 -42.23 1.37 -6.41
CA ASN A 329 -43.14 2.47 -6.09
C ASN A 329 -42.62 3.83 -6.60
N TYR A 330 -41.58 3.84 -7.43
CA TYR A 330 -41.00 5.07 -7.95
C TYR A 330 -41.88 5.70 -9.05
N ASP A 331 -42.14 6.99 -8.91
CA ASP A 331 -42.77 7.83 -9.95
C ASP A 331 -42.00 9.15 -10.09
N PHE A 332 -41.57 9.45 -11.31
CA PHE A 332 -40.84 10.68 -11.64
C PHE A 332 -41.57 11.94 -11.18
N HIS A 333 -42.87 12.05 -11.47
CA HIS A 333 -43.61 13.30 -11.24
C HIS A 333 -43.79 13.58 -9.75
N THR A 334 -44.06 12.53 -8.97
CA THR A 334 -44.18 12.65 -7.51
C THR A 334 -42.85 13.09 -6.88
N TYR A 335 -41.72 12.49 -7.28
CA TYR A 335 -40.40 12.87 -6.76
C TYR A 335 -39.98 14.28 -7.20
N ASP A 336 -40.23 14.64 -8.47
CA ASP A 336 -39.96 15.97 -9.01
C ASP A 336 -40.70 17.05 -8.21
N LYS A 337 -41.99 16.82 -7.93
CA LYS A 337 -42.82 17.76 -7.14
C LYS A 337 -42.22 18.03 -5.77
N ILE A 338 -41.94 16.98 -4.99
CA ILE A 338 -41.40 17.09 -3.62
C ILE A 338 -40.06 17.86 -3.62
N LEU A 339 -39.16 17.52 -4.54
CA LEU A 339 -37.84 18.17 -4.64
C LEU A 339 -37.95 19.60 -5.14
N ASN A 340 -38.86 19.86 -6.08
CA ASN A 340 -39.08 21.18 -6.62
C ASN A 340 -39.68 22.14 -5.57
N ASP A 341 -40.60 21.66 -4.74
CA ASP A 341 -41.19 22.46 -3.67
C ASP A 341 -40.13 22.94 -2.67
N GLN A 342 -39.11 22.14 -2.38
CA GLN A 342 -37.97 22.58 -1.57
C GLN A 342 -37.15 23.69 -2.26
N LEU A 343 -36.89 23.54 -3.56
CA LEU A 343 -36.15 24.54 -4.32
C LEU A 343 -36.89 25.87 -4.40
N LEU A 344 -38.22 25.85 -4.57
CA LEU A 344 -39.06 27.05 -4.54
C LEU A 344 -39.00 27.76 -3.18
N ASN A 345 -38.83 27.01 -2.10
CA ASN A 345 -38.63 27.54 -0.74
C ASN A 345 -37.15 27.85 -0.42
N ASN A 346 -36.27 27.94 -1.42
CA ASN A 346 -34.84 28.20 -1.27
C ASN A 346 -34.08 27.17 -0.40
N VAL A 347 -34.64 25.97 -0.21
CA VAL A 347 -33.99 24.89 0.53
C VAL A 347 -33.08 24.10 -0.41
N ARG A 348 -31.81 23.94 -0.02
CA ARG A 348 -30.84 23.18 -0.81
C ARG A 348 -31.08 21.68 -0.67
N ILE A 349 -31.24 21.00 -1.80
CA ILE A 349 -31.44 19.53 -1.84
C ILE A 349 -30.16 18.73 -2.14
N TYR A 350 -29.05 19.39 -2.44
CA TYR A 350 -27.74 18.75 -2.68
C TYR A 350 -26.77 19.11 -1.58
N SER A 351 -25.86 18.19 -1.24
CA SER A 351 -24.68 18.56 -0.46
C SER A 351 -23.62 19.24 -1.32
N ALA A 352 -22.63 19.85 -0.65
CA ALA A 352 -21.50 20.48 -1.31
C ALA A 352 -20.40 19.48 -1.75
N ALA A 353 -20.59 18.18 -1.52
CA ALA A 353 -19.68 17.10 -1.90
C ALA A 353 -20.31 16.23 -2.99
N TYR A 354 -19.47 15.62 -3.84
CA TYR A 354 -19.92 14.82 -4.99
C TYR A 354 -20.91 15.58 -5.89
N ILE A 355 -20.51 16.77 -6.33
CA ILE A 355 -21.36 17.67 -7.12
C ILE A 355 -21.70 17.00 -8.46
N MET A 356 -22.96 16.62 -8.63
CA MET A 356 -23.49 16.14 -9.91
C MET A 356 -23.42 17.25 -10.98
N PRO A 357 -23.04 16.95 -12.23
CA PRO A 357 -23.25 17.86 -13.36
C PRO A 357 -24.75 18.17 -13.59
N SER A 358 -25.05 19.14 -14.46
CA SER A 358 -26.46 19.53 -14.71
C SER A 358 -27.27 18.45 -15.41
N GLY A 359 -26.65 17.64 -16.27
CA GLY A 359 -27.29 16.58 -17.07
C GLY A 359 -28.16 17.08 -18.22
N LYS A 360 -28.31 18.41 -18.39
CA LYS A 360 -29.20 19.03 -19.40
C LYS A 360 -28.89 18.60 -20.83
N SER A 361 -27.62 18.42 -21.19
CA SER A 361 -27.23 17.97 -22.54
C SER A 361 -27.67 16.52 -22.86
N SER A 362 -27.93 15.71 -21.83
CA SER A 362 -28.29 14.29 -21.99
C SER A 362 -29.79 14.05 -21.90
N PHE A 363 -30.49 14.76 -20.99
CA PHE A 363 -31.91 14.50 -20.71
C PHE A 363 -32.82 15.72 -20.95
N GLN A 364 -32.26 16.86 -21.34
CA GLN A 364 -32.98 18.06 -21.81
C GLN A 364 -33.90 18.75 -20.79
N TYR A 365 -34.02 18.25 -19.55
CA TYR A 365 -34.75 18.95 -18.51
C TYR A 365 -34.03 20.24 -18.08
N GLN A 366 -34.81 21.26 -17.74
CA GLN A 366 -34.27 22.55 -17.29
C GLN A 366 -33.67 22.47 -15.89
N LYS A 367 -34.31 21.72 -14.98
CA LYS A 367 -33.85 21.61 -13.59
C LYS A 367 -32.91 20.42 -13.43
N LYS A 368 -31.87 20.61 -12.63
CA LYS A 368 -30.83 19.60 -12.40
C LYS A 368 -31.38 18.30 -11.78
N HIS A 369 -32.29 18.40 -10.82
CA HIS A 369 -32.83 17.21 -10.16
C HIS A 369 -33.70 16.37 -11.09
N GLN A 370 -34.44 17.00 -12.02
CA GLN A 370 -35.16 16.30 -13.07
C GLN A 370 -34.22 15.48 -13.97
N ASN A 371 -33.09 16.05 -14.39
CA ASN A 371 -32.07 15.31 -15.16
C ASN A 371 -31.47 14.14 -14.35
N ASN A 372 -31.29 14.30 -13.03
CA ASN A 372 -30.83 13.21 -12.16
C ASN A 372 -31.86 12.09 -12.01
N LEU A 373 -33.16 12.42 -11.89
CA LEU A 373 -34.25 11.45 -11.85
C LEU A 373 -34.35 10.68 -13.17
N ALA A 374 -34.22 11.36 -14.31
CA ALA A 374 -34.20 10.74 -15.64
C ALA A 374 -32.99 9.81 -15.82
N LEU A 375 -31.82 10.19 -15.29
CA LEU A 375 -30.64 9.33 -15.25
C LEU A 375 -30.89 8.07 -14.43
N LEU A 376 -31.48 8.21 -13.24
CA LEU A 376 -31.82 7.09 -12.38
C LEU A 376 -32.74 6.09 -13.09
N GLU A 377 -33.81 6.58 -13.74
CA GLU A 377 -34.67 5.73 -14.56
C GLU A 377 -33.92 5.00 -15.67
N THR A 378 -33.02 5.70 -16.37
CA THR A 378 -32.22 5.11 -17.46
C THR A 378 -31.38 3.95 -16.95
N ILE A 379 -30.74 4.13 -15.78
CA ILE A 379 -29.92 3.09 -15.14
C ILE A 379 -30.78 1.88 -14.74
N MET A 380 -31.96 2.11 -14.16
CA MET A 380 -32.84 1.03 -13.73
C MET A 380 -33.45 0.27 -14.92
N LYS A 381 -33.84 0.98 -15.98
CA LYS A 381 -34.33 0.37 -17.25
C LYS A 381 -33.25 -0.48 -17.92
N ASP A 382 -31.99 -0.10 -17.79
CA ASP A 382 -30.82 -0.85 -18.29
C ASP A 382 -30.46 -2.09 -17.43
N ARG A 383 -31.24 -2.38 -16.38
CA ARG A 383 -31.09 -3.55 -15.50
C ARG A 383 -29.67 -3.69 -14.93
N LEU A 384 -29.11 -2.57 -14.47
CA LEU A 384 -27.74 -2.52 -13.96
C LEU A 384 -27.50 -3.52 -12.82
N SER A 385 -28.48 -3.78 -11.94
CA SER A 385 -28.38 -4.80 -10.86
C SER A 385 -27.92 -6.16 -11.40
N GLN A 386 -28.51 -6.62 -12.51
CA GLN A 386 -28.20 -7.89 -13.15
C GLN A 386 -26.80 -7.90 -13.78
N LYS A 387 -26.32 -6.74 -14.24
CA LYS A 387 -24.95 -6.59 -14.77
C LYS A 387 -23.93 -6.59 -13.63
N ILE A 388 -24.26 -5.95 -12.50
CA ILE A 388 -23.42 -5.95 -11.29
C ILE A 388 -23.25 -7.38 -10.78
N ALA A 389 -24.33 -8.16 -10.72
CA ALA A 389 -24.28 -9.57 -10.29
C ALA A 389 -23.36 -10.44 -11.16
N LYS A 390 -23.09 -10.05 -12.41
CA LYS A 390 -22.19 -10.74 -13.35
C LYS A 390 -20.75 -10.19 -13.35
N ALA A 391 -20.53 -9.02 -12.74
CA ALA A 391 -19.21 -8.41 -12.69
C ALA A 391 -18.27 -9.25 -11.82
N LYS A 392 -17.01 -9.35 -12.24
CA LYS A 392 -15.98 -10.16 -11.57
C LYS A 392 -14.95 -9.33 -10.82
N SER A 393 -14.98 -8.00 -10.98
CA SER A 393 -14.04 -7.10 -10.33
C SER A 393 -14.64 -5.71 -10.06
N LEU A 394 -14.00 -4.97 -9.15
CA LEU A 394 -14.33 -3.57 -8.89
C LEU A 394 -14.11 -2.69 -10.13
N GLU A 395 -13.12 -3.02 -10.96
CA GLU A 395 -12.87 -2.35 -12.23
C GLU A 395 -14.01 -2.59 -13.23
N GLU A 396 -14.53 -3.82 -13.33
CA GLU A 396 -15.70 -4.10 -14.17
C GLU A 396 -16.94 -3.33 -13.69
N LEU A 397 -17.18 -3.27 -12.37
CA LEU A 397 -18.25 -2.44 -11.80
C LEU A 397 -18.08 -0.96 -12.17
N TYR A 398 -16.86 -0.43 -12.06
CA TYR A 398 -16.55 0.94 -12.48
C TYR A 398 -16.81 1.16 -13.98
N ASN A 399 -16.39 0.21 -14.81
CA ASN A 399 -16.57 0.25 -16.26
C ASN A 399 -18.05 0.14 -16.68
N LEU A 400 -18.92 -0.45 -15.85
CA LEU A 400 -20.37 -0.38 -16.02
C LEU A 400 -20.87 1.04 -15.73
N LEU A 401 -20.45 1.65 -14.62
CA LEU A 401 -20.96 2.94 -14.17
C LEU A 401 -20.48 4.11 -15.04
N ILE A 402 -19.23 4.12 -15.50
CA ILE A 402 -18.67 5.24 -16.28
C ILE A 402 -19.39 5.44 -17.62
N LYS A 403 -20.11 4.44 -18.12
CA LYS A 403 -20.90 4.51 -19.36
C LYS A 403 -22.13 5.41 -19.23
N TYR A 404 -22.63 5.62 -18.02
CA TYR A 404 -23.79 6.48 -17.82
C TYR A 404 -23.41 7.95 -17.90
N PRO A 405 -24.24 8.79 -18.53
CA PRO A 405 -23.95 10.21 -18.63
C PRO A 405 -23.89 10.84 -17.23
N THR A 406 -23.18 11.98 -17.14
CA THR A 406 -23.00 12.80 -15.93
C THR A 406 -22.11 12.23 -14.82
N PHE A 407 -21.92 10.91 -14.71
CA PHE A 407 -21.05 10.36 -13.66
C PHE A 407 -19.59 10.78 -13.86
N GLY A 408 -19.08 10.62 -15.08
CA GLY A 408 -17.65 10.83 -15.36
C GLY A 408 -16.75 9.92 -14.50
N LYS A 409 -15.43 10.11 -14.61
CA LYS A 409 -14.46 9.23 -13.93
C LYS A 409 -14.61 9.22 -12.41
N PHE A 410 -14.75 10.41 -11.81
CA PHE A 410 -14.76 10.53 -10.35
C PHE A 410 -16.02 9.96 -9.71
N LEU A 411 -17.22 10.36 -10.14
CA LEU A 411 -18.46 9.89 -9.49
C LEU A 411 -18.71 8.41 -9.77
N ALA A 412 -18.38 7.92 -10.97
CA ALA A 412 -18.47 6.50 -11.28
C ALA A 412 -17.68 5.67 -10.25
N PHE A 413 -16.43 6.04 -9.95
CA PHE A 413 -15.64 5.34 -8.95
C PHE A 413 -16.19 5.48 -7.52
N GLN A 414 -16.63 6.69 -7.13
CA GLN A 414 -17.22 6.89 -5.81
C GLN A 414 -18.48 6.02 -5.60
N PHE A 415 -19.31 5.89 -6.64
CA PHE A 415 -20.52 5.06 -6.62
C PHE A 415 -20.21 3.57 -6.72
N SER A 416 -19.14 3.15 -7.41
CA SER A 416 -18.65 1.77 -7.35
C SER A 416 -18.36 1.34 -5.91
N ILE A 417 -17.71 2.21 -5.14
CA ILE A 417 -17.44 1.94 -3.72
C ILE A 417 -18.72 1.95 -2.89
N ASP A 418 -19.62 2.92 -3.10
CA ASP A 418 -20.90 2.98 -2.37
C ASP A 418 -21.74 1.71 -2.62
N ILE A 419 -21.78 1.20 -3.85
CA ILE A 419 -22.41 -0.09 -4.21
C ILE A 419 -21.66 -1.25 -3.56
N ASN A 420 -20.33 -1.24 -3.56
CA ASN A 420 -19.50 -2.26 -2.94
C ASN A 420 -19.56 -2.24 -1.39
N TYR A 421 -20.29 -1.33 -0.76
CA TYR A 421 -20.67 -1.46 0.65
C TYR A 421 -21.87 -2.37 0.87
N SER A 422 -22.67 -2.65 -0.16
CA SER A 422 -23.84 -3.53 -0.10
C SER A 422 -23.50 -4.99 -0.40
N GLU A 423 -24.52 -5.85 -0.40
CA GLU A 423 -24.41 -7.27 -0.79
C GLU A 423 -24.56 -7.49 -2.30
N LEU A 424 -24.76 -6.44 -3.10
CA LEU A 424 -24.83 -6.55 -4.56
C LEU A 424 -23.52 -7.05 -5.18
N CYS A 425 -22.39 -6.85 -4.49
CA CYS A 425 -21.08 -7.35 -4.87
C CYS A 425 -20.14 -7.42 -3.65
N ASN A 426 -19.00 -8.10 -3.78
CA ASN A 426 -18.01 -8.22 -2.70
C ASN A 426 -16.57 -8.17 -3.23
N PHE A 427 -16.20 -7.05 -3.86
CA PHE A 427 -14.85 -6.85 -4.38
C PHE A 427 -13.92 -6.25 -3.32
N SER A 428 -12.63 -6.58 -3.41
CA SER A 428 -11.61 -5.96 -2.58
C SER A 428 -11.45 -4.48 -2.93
N GLU A 429 -11.53 -3.60 -1.94
CA GLU A 429 -11.27 -2.15 -2.10
C GLU A 429 -9.78 -1.85 -2.37
N MET A 430 -8.90 -2.86 -2.29
CA MET A 430 -7.51 -2.79 -2.74
C MET A 430 -7.30 -3.11 -4.22
N SER A 431 -8.35 -3.55 -4.93
CA SER A 431 -8.21 -4.00 -6.32
C SER A 431 -8.13 -2.85 -7.33
N TYR A 432 -8.91 -1.77 -7.14
CA TYR A 432 -9.06 -0.71 -8.13
C TYR A 432 -9.29 0.66 -7.48
N VAL A 433 -8.72 1.72 -8.07
CA VAL A 433 -8.89 3.11 -7.63
C VAL A 433 -8.85 4.07 -8.80
N VAL A 434 -9.55 5.20 -8.68
CA VAL A 434 -9.48 6.32 -9.63
C VAL A 434 -9.21 7.61 -8.86
N ALA A 435 -8.17 8.33 -9.26
CA ALA A 435 -7.81 9.60 -8.65
C ALA A 435 -8.83 10.69 -9.02
N GLY A 436 -9.35 11.36 -7.99
CA GLY A 436 -10.18 12.55 -8.18
C GLY A 436 -9.33 13.82 -8.21
N PRO A 437 -9.85 14.96 -8.72
CA PRO A 437 -9.06 16.20 -8.82
C PRO A 437 -8.45 16.68 -7.50
N GLY A 438 -9.15 16.46 -6.38
CA GLY A 438 -8.64 16.78 -5.06
C GLY A 438 -7.47 15.88 -4.64
N ALA A 439 -7.55 14.59 -4.95
CA ALA A 439 -6.47 13.63 -4.68
C ALA A 439 -5.24 13.95 -5.53
N SER A 440 -5.41 14.19 -6.83
CA SER A 440 -4.33 14.62 -7.74
C SER A 440 -3.62 15.90 -7.25
N SER A 441 -4.39 16.89 -6.78
CA SER A 441 -3.83 18.12 -6.17
C SER A 441 -3.03 17.81 -4.88
N GLY A 442 -3.50 16.87 -4.07
CA GLY A 442 -2.81 16.43 -2.86
C GLY A 442 -1.50 15.69 -3.16
N ILE A 443 -1.52 14.79 -4.13
CA ILE A 443 -0.34 14.05 -4.59
C ILE A 443 0.77 15.01 -5.02
N LYS A 444 0.46 16.01 -5.85
CA LYS A 444 1.44 17.02 -6.29
C LYS A 444 2.01 17.87 -5.17
N LYS A 445 1.30 17.99 -4.05
CA LYS A 445 1.83 18.64 -2.86
C LYS A 445 2.74 17.71 -2.07
N CYS A 446 2.39 16.44 -1.94
CA CYS A 446 3.13 15.45 -1.16
C CYS A 446 4.40 14.94 -1.85
N PHE A 447 4.55 15.14 -3.16
CA PHE A 447 5.70 14.66 -3.93
C PHE A 447 6.27 15.79 -4.79
N ASP A 448 7.59 16.01 -4.71
CA ASP A 448 8.31 16.93 -5.59
C ASP A 448 8.38 16.38 -7.02
N SER A 449 8.36 15.05 -7.15
CA SER A 449 8.19 14.35 -8.43
C SER A 449 7.46 13.04 -8.18
N THR A 450 6.49 12.69 -9.01
CA THR A 450 5.88 11.35 -9.03
C THR A 450 6.64 10.39 -9.95
N GLY A 451 7.66 10.88 -10.66
CA GLY A 451 8.38 10.12 -11.67
C GLY A 451 7.44 9.56 -12.74
N ASN A 452 7.48 8.24 -12.96
CA ASN A 452 6.60 7.58 -13.93
C ASN A 452 5.29 7.05 -13.35
N TYR A 453 5.01 7.32 -12.07
CA TYR A 453 3.81 6.82 -11.39
C TYR A 453 2.60 7.69 -11.75
N THR A 454 1.50 7.04 -12.12
CA THR A 454 0.20 7.70 -12.22
C THR A 454 -0.31 8.08 -10.83
N ASP A 455 -1.32 8.95 -10.75
CA ASP A 455 -1.93 9.30 -9.46
C ASP A 455 -2.49 8.05 -8.75
N GLU A 456 -3.08 7.11 -9.52
CA GLU A 456 -3.55 5.82 -9.02
C GLU A 456 -2.41 4.94 -8.49
N ASP A 457 -1.26 4.93 -9.16
CA ASP A 457 -0.07 4.21 -8.68
C ASP A 457 0.47 4.82 -7.39
N ILE A 458 0.42 6.17 -7.25
CA ILE A 458 0.80 6.86 -6.01
C ILE A 458 -0.16 6.49 -4.87
N ILE A 459 -1.47 6.46 -5.12
CA ILE A 459 -2.45 6.06 -4.10
C ILE A 459 -2.17 4.63 -3.62
N ARG A 460 -1.89 3.71 -4.55
CA ARG A 460 -1.51 2.33 -4.23
C ARG A 460 -0.20 2.27 -3.45
N TYR A 461 0.81 3.03 -3.89
CA TYR A 461 2.10 3.16 -3.21
C TYR A 461 1.93 3.61 -1.75
N MET A 462 1.06 4.59 -1.47
CA MET A 462 0.77 5.00 -0.10
C MET A 462 0.08 3.89 0.70
N ALA A 463 -0.97 3.29 0.15
CA ALA A 463 -1.74 2.26 0.85
C ALA A 463 -0.87 1.04 1.23
N GLU A 464 0.00 0.58 0.33
CA GLU A 464 0.89 -0.56 0.57
C GLU A 464 1.99 -0.26 1.61
N ARG A 465 2.33 1.02 1.80
CA ARG A 465 3.39 1.45 2.72
C ARG A 465 2.88 1.96 4.07
N GLN A 466 1.57 2.08 4.27
CA GLN A 466 0.98 2.73 5.44
C GLN A 466 1.60 2.29 6.79
N HIS A 467 1.82 0.99 7.00
CA HIS A 467 2.42 0.49 8.23
C HIS A 467 3.88 0.95 8.40
N GLN A 468 4.66 0.88 7.33
CA GLN A 468 6.04 1.35 7.31
C GLN A 468 6.09 2.86 7.59
N GLU A 469 5.22 3.64 6.96
CA GLU A 469 5.24 5.11 7.09
C GLU A 469 4.81 5.56 8.49
N PHE A 470 3.77 4.95 9.06
CA PHE A 470 3.39 5.21 10.46
C PHE A 470 4.52 4.83 11.43
N GLU A 471 5.19 3.68 11.25
CA GLU A 471 6.30 3.27 12.10
C GLU A 471 7.52 4.19 11.96
N CYS A 472 7.90 4.55 10.74
CA CYS A 472 9.03 5.46 10.46
C CYS A 472 8.83 6.84 11.12
N LEU A 473 7.59 7.35 11.13
CA LEU A 473 7.25 8.64 11.72
C LEU A 473 6.91 8.55 13.23
N GLY A 474 6.93 7.36 13.83
CA GLY A 474 6.55 7.16 15.22
C GLY A 474 5.08 7.50 15.51
N LEU A 475 4.21 7.42 14.50
CA LEU A 475 2.78 7.72 14.61
C LEU A 475 2.01 6.48 15.05
N SER A 476 1.20 6.61 16.10
CA SER A 476 0.30 5.55 16.54
C SER A 476 -1.01 5.62 15.75
N PHE A 477 -1.11 4.80 14.69
CA PHE A 477 -2.33 4.70 13.88
C PHE A 477 -3.14 3.45 14.28
N HIS A 478 -4.30 3.68 14.89
CA HIS A 478 -5.22 2.63 15.30
C HIS A 478 -6.23 2.36 14.19
N SER A 479 -6.11 1.20 13.55
CA SER A 479 -6.99 0.79 12.45
C SER A 479 -8.42 0.50 12.91
N LEU A 480 -9.35 0.25 11.98
CA LEU A 480 -10.69 -0.27 12.32
C LEU A 480 -10.61 -1.75 12.69
N TRP A 481 -10.11 -2.05 13.88
CA TRP A 481 -10.00 -3.40 14.46
C TRP A 481 -9.31 -4.40 13.52
N GLY A 482 -8.12 -4.02 13.02
CA GLY A 482 -7.33 -4.84 12.12
C GLY A 482 -7.57 -4.58 10.64
N ARG A 483 -8.61 -3.82 10.25
CA ARG A 483 -8.81 -3.40 8.85
C ARG A 483 -7.87 -2.25 8.47
N PRO A 484 -6.85 -2.43 7.61
CA PRO A 484 -5.96 -1.35 7.20
C PRO A 484 -6.68 -0.33 6.31
N LEU A 485 -6.09 0.86 6.12
CA LEU A 485 -6.57 1.83 5.13
C LEU A 485 -6.61 1.18 3.75
N GLN A 486 -7.71 1.37 3.02
CA GLN A 486 -7.89 0.88 1.66
C GLN A 486 -7.48 1.96 0.64
N LEU A 487 -7.47 1.62 -0.66
CA LEU A 487 -7.12 2.59 -1.71
C LEU A 487 -8.05 3.81 -1.71
N ILE A 488 -9.35 3.60 -1.50
CA ILE A 488 -10.33 4.70 -1.42
C ILE A 488 -10.07 5.62 -0.21
N ASP A 489 -9.62 5.07 0.91
CA ASP A 489 -9.28 5.85 2.09
C ASP A 489 -8.05 6.71 1.81
N CYS A 490 -7.02 6.12 1.17
CA CYS A 490 -5.81 6.85 0.79
C CYS A 490 -6.08 7.94 -0.27
N GLN A 491 -6.95 7.66 -1.23
CA GLN A 491 -7.42 8.64 -2.22
C GLN A 491 -8.12 9.83 -1.53
N ASN A 492 -8.97 9.57 -0.54
CA ASN A 492 -9.62 10.61 0.25
C ASN A 492 -8.63 11.40 1.10
N LEU A 493 -7.67 10.73 1.75
CA LEU A 493 -6.63 11.37 2.56
C LEU A 493 -5.80 12.37 1.75
N PHE A 494 -5.51 12.10 0.46
CA PHE A 494 -4.84 13.09 -0.39
C PHE A 494 -5.68 14.34 -0.61
N CYS A 495 -6.99 14.19 -0.85
CA CYS A 495 -7.91 15.31 -1.01
C CYS A 495 -7.98 16.18 0.26
N GLU A 496 -8.00 15.54 1.43
CA GLU A 496 -8.03 16.24 2.70
C GLU A 496 -6.67 16.87 3.07
N THR A 497 -5.56 16.23 2.71
CA THR A 497 -4.20 16.79 2.86
C THR A 497 -4.02 18.03 2.00
N ASP A 498 -4.51 18.01 0.75
CA ASP A 498 -4.56 19.22 -0.09
C ASP A 498 -5.36 20.34 0.58
N LYS A 499 -6.49 20.01 1.21
CA LYS A 499 -7.32 20.98 1.94
C LYS A 499 -6.60 21.54 3.17
N TYR A 500 -6.00 20.69 3.99
CA TYR A 500 -5.31 21.04 5.24
C TYR A 500 -4.12 21.97 4.96
N THR A 501 -3.31 21.61 3.97
CA THR A 501 -2.08 22.33 3.60
C THR A 501 -2.33 23.74 3.07
N ARG A 502 -3.54 24.06 2.57
CA ARG A 502 -3.91 25.44 2.18
C ARG A 502 -3.82 26.42 3.34
N VAL A 503 -4.06 25.95 4.56
CA VAL A 503 -4.01 26.77 5.77
C VAL A 503 -2.68 26.59 6.49
N ALA A 504 -2.18 25.36 6.60
CA ALA A 504 -0.91 25.08 7.28
C ALA A 504 0.31 25.63 6.53
N TYR A 505 0.24 25.67 5.18
CA TYR A 505 1.34 26.09 4.29
C TYR A 505 0.82 26.99 3.18
N PRO A 506 0.37 28.23 3.49
CA PRO A 506 -0.30 29.11 2.52
C PRO A 506 0.60 29.54 1.36
N SER A 507 1.93 29.42 1.49
CA SER A 507 2.90 29.70 0.43
C SER A 507 3.01 28.59 -0.63
N LEU A 508 2.39 27.42 -0.41
CA LEU A 508 2.38 26.30 -1.36
C LEU A 508 1.10 26.31 -2.19
N ASN A 509 1.20 26.79 -3.42
CA ASN A 509 0.09 26.79 -4.37
C ASN A 509 -0.14 25.38 -4.94
N GLY A 510 -1.38 24.89 -4.90
CA GLY A 510 -1.81 23.68 -5.62
C GLY A 510 -2.44 24.02 -6.97
N GLU A 511 -2.54 23.03 -7.88
CA GLU A 511 -3.08 23.23 -9.24
C GLU A 511 -4.52 23.73 -9.29
N SER A 512 -5.33 23.44 -8.27
CA SER A 512 -6.72 23.90 -8.24
C SER A 512 -6.88 25.42 -8.07
N GLY A 513 -5.79 26.15 -7.79
CA GLY A 513 -5.82 27.60 -7.48
C GLY A 513 -6.57 27.94 -6.19
N ARG A 514 -7.02 26.92 -5.43
CA ARG A 514 -7.81 27.09 -4.21
C ARG A 514 -6.90 27.36 -3.03
N SER A 515 -6.93 28.58 -2.51
CA SER A 515 -6.12 29.02 -1.37
C SER A 515 -6.83 29.00 -0.01
N ARG A 516 -8.15 28.75 0.03
CA ARG A 516 -8.95 28.82 1.27
C ARG A 516 -9.84 27.60 1.47
N ILE A 517 -10.07 27.23 2.73
CA ILE A 517 -11.10 26.27 3.12
C ILE A 517 -12.39 27.04 3.38
N LYS A 518 -13.45 26.72 2.62
CA LYS A 518 -14.75 27.42 2.71
C LYS A 518 -15.64 26.91 3.85
N GLN A 519 -15.50 25.64 4.24
CA GLN A 519 -16.40 25.00 5.20
C GLN A 519 -15.80 24.99 6.60
N LEU A 520 -16.42 25.74 7.51
CA LEU A 520 -16.13 25.67 8.93
C LEU A 520 -16.73 24.39 9.53
N TYR A 521 -16.06 23.85 10.53
CA TYR A 521 -16.61 22.77 11.33
C TYR A 521 -17.72 23.32 12.23
N LYS A 522 -18.87 22.66 12.21
CA LYS A 522 -19.95 22.86 13.17
C LYS A 522 -20.30 21.48 13.75
N PRO A 523 -20.36 21.32 15.07
CA PRO A 523 -20.92 20.11 15.67
C PRO A 523 -22.29 19.82 15.07
N SER A 524 -22.55 18.54 14.80
CA SER A 524 -23.82 18.11 14.21
C SER A 524 -24.89 18.07 15.30
N GLU A 525 -26.05 18.66 15.05
CA GLU A 525 -27.21 18.61 15.95
C GLU A 525 -27.81 17.19 16.05
N MET A 526 -27.62 16.36 15.02
CA MET A 526 -28.04 14.94 14.98
C MET A 526 -27.33 13.99 15.98
N GLY A 527 -26.61 14.51 16.98
CA GLY A 527 -25.97 13.72 18.03
C GLY A 527 -24.85 12.77 17.57
N TYR A 528 -24.52 11.83 18.46
CA TYR A 528 -23.50 10.79 18.26
C TYR A 528 -23.92 9.79 17.19
N ILE A 529 -22.94 9.28 16.43
CA ILE A 529 -23.18 8.28 15.38
C ILE A 529 -23.07 6.89 16.01
N LYS A 530 -24.13 6.10 15.93
CA LYS A 530 -24.06 4.65 16.21
C LYS A 530 -23.48 3.95 15.00
N TYR A 531 -22.15 3.79 15.00
CA TYR A 531 -21.38 3.26 13.88
C TYR A 531 -21.81 1.84 13.50
N PHE A 532 -21.86 1.60 12.19
CA PHE A 532 -22.15 0.31 11.58
C PHE A 532 -21.44 0.24 10.23
N TYR A 533 -20.67 -0.81 10.02
CA TYR A 533 -19.89 -1.05 8.80
C TYR A 533 -20.51 -2.20 8.01
N PRO A 534 -20.16 -2.35 6.71
CA PRO A 534 -20.60 -3.49 5.92
C PRO A 534 -20.34 -4.82 6.66
N PRO A 535 -21.35 -5.68 6.89
CA PRO A 535 -21.19 -6.93 7.64
C PRO A 535 -20.07 -7.83 7.12
N LYS A 536 -19.86 -7.85 5.80
CA LYS A 536 -18.77 -8.58 5.13
C LYS A 536 -17.36 -8.16 5.53
N TRP A 537 -17.21 -7.06 6.27
CA TRP A 537 -15.92 -6.65 6.85
C TRP A 537 -15.62 -7.37 8.17
N ASN A 538 -16.61 -8.00 8.81
CA ASN A 538 -16.47 -8.75 10.06
C ASN A 538 -15.83 -7.94 11.21
N ILE A 539 -16.16 -6.64 11.30
CA ILE A 539 -15.65 -5.74 12.35
C ILE A 539 -16.74 -5.19 13.27
N ASN A 540 -18.02 -5.41 12.97
CA ASN A 540 -19.12 -4.81 13.74
C ASN A 540 -19.16 -5.29 15.19
N GLN A 541 -18.68 -6.51 15.48
CA GLN A 541 -18.62 -7.04 16.84
C GLN A 541 -17.62 -6.32 17.76
N TYR A 542 -16.73 -5.49 17.21
CA TYR A 542 -15.71 -4.77 17.98
C TYR A 542 -16.06 -3.29 18.24
N ILE A 543 -17.21 -2.81 17.77
CA ILE A 543 -17.61 -1.39 17.88
C ILE A 543 -17.99 -1.00 19.32
N ASN A 544 -18.22 -1.97 20.20
CA ASN A 544 -18.76 -1.77 21.55
C ASN A 544 -17.75 -1.18 22.53
#